data_AF-A0A6P0XK01-F1
#
_entry.id   AF-A0A6P0XK01-F1
#
_cell.length_a   1.000
_cell.length_b   1.000
_cell.length_c   1.000
_cell.angle_alpha   90.00
_cell.angle_beta   90.00
_cell.angle_gamma   90.00
#
_symmetry.space_group_name_H-M   'P 1'
#
loop_
_entity.id
_entity.type
_entity.pdbx_description
1 polymer ?
#
loop_
_entity_poly.entity_id
_entity_poly.type
_entity_poly.pdbx_seq_one_letter_code
_entity_poly.pdbx_strand_id
1 'polypeptide(L)'
;KKGKFFAVEWTSPHDDFELELHKAANFYYYPGWWEPSTTFDVQVNIDAWDDLPSHYKEIFKVACHENYMSILTEYNLKNSLALKKIEQIGVKFKRFDTNILTKAESTTEELLNLYANQDKEFKDIYEEWLNFKSRIRAWSDLNKLQ
;
A
#
# COMPACT_ATOMS: atom_id res chain seq x y z
N LYS A 1 -8.39 -12.61 18.47
CA LYS A 1 -8.57 -13.78 19.39
C LYS A 1 -9.36 -13.46 20.67
N LYS A 2 -9.13 -12.33 21.38
CA LYS A 2 -9.88 -11.96 22.61
C LYS A 2 -11.19 -11.18 22.40
N GLY A 3 -11.68 -11.07 21.15
CA GLY A 3 -12.97 -10.43 20.83
C GLY A 3 -13.09 -8.91 21.09
N LYS A 4 -11.97 -8.18 21.27
CA LYS A 4 -11.99 -6.72 21.54
C LYS A 4 -12.16 -5.85 20.30
N PHE A 5 -11.85 -6.39 19.13
CA PHE A 5 -11.95 -5.71 17.83
C PHE A 5 -12.82 -6.56 16.91
N PHE A 6 -13.63 -5.90 16.08
CA PHE A 6 -14.56 -6.55 15.14
C PHE A 6 -13.97 -6.76 13.74
N ALA A 7 -12.94 -5.99 13.39
CA ALA A 7 -12.16 -6.11 12.16
C ALA A 7 -10.74 -5.62 12.44
N VAL A 8 -9.79 -6.07 11.63
CA VAL A 8 -8.39 -5.63 11.62
C VAL A 8 -7.90 -5.65 10.18
N GLU A 9 -6.94 -4.80 9.89
CA GLU A 9 -6.17 -4.80 8.66
C GLU A 9 -4.68 -4.83 9.00
N TRP A 10 -3.86 -5.24 8.04
CA TRP A 10 -2.40 -5.25 8.20
C TRP A 10 -1.70 -4.96 6.89
N THR A 11 -1.47 -5.94 6.01
CA THR A 11 -0.80 -5.66 4.73
C THR A 11 -1.32 -6.50 3.57
N SER A 12 -1.22 -7.82 3.67
CA SER A 12 -1.29 -8.69 2.51
C SER A 12 -1.50 -10.16 2.89
N PRO A 13 -1.92 -11.03 1.95
CA PRO A 13 -2.13 -12.45 2.23
C PRO A 13 -0.97 -13.15 2.93
N HIS A 14 0.29 -12.82 2.60
CA HIS A 14 1.44 -13.44 3.25
C HIS A 14 1.53 -13.10 4.73
N ASP A 15 1.64 -11.82 5.06
CA ASP A 15 1.85 -11.39 6.45
C ASP A 15 0.64 -11.69 7.32
N ASP A 16 -0.58 -11.51 6.79
CA ASP A 16 -1.82 -11.80 7.51
C ASP A 16 -1.94 -13.29 7.87
N PHE A 17 -1.38 -14.17 7.01
CA PHE A 17 -1.30 -15.59 7.27
C PHE A 17 -0.29 -15.90 8.38
N GLU A 18 0.90 -15.31 8.32
CA GLU A 18 1.96 -15.46 9.34
C GLU A 18 1.52 -14.89 10.71
N LEU A 19 0.74 -13.81 10.73
CA LEU A 19 0.11 -13.25 11.92
C LEU A 19 -1.10 -14.06 12.43
N GLU A 20 -1.47 -15.12 11.72
CA GLU A 20 -2.58 -16.01 12.05
C GLU A 20 -3.94 -15.31 12.17
N LEU A 21 -4.17 -14.23 11.40
CA LEU A 21 -5.44 -13.48 11.47
C LEU A 21 -6.64 -14.36 11.11
N HIS A 22 -6.44 -15.32 10.20
CA HIS A 22 -7.40 -16.34 9.82
C HIS A 22 -7.92 -17.20 11.00
N LYS A 23 -7.18 -17.29 12.13
CA LYS A 23 -7.66 -17.99 13.33
C LYS A 23 -8.69 -17.19 14.12
N ALA A 24 -8.82 -15.90 13.84
CA ALA A 24 -9.73 -14.99 14.54
C ALA A 24 -10.85 -14.44 13.64
N ALA A 25 -10.69 -14.47 12.31
CA ALA A 25 -11.64 -13.95 11.35
C ALA A 25 -11.80 -14.89 10.14
N ASN A 26 -13.04 -15.09 9.71
CA ASN A 26 -13.39 -15.97 8.59
C ASN A 26 -13.61 -15.22 7.26
N PHE A 27 -13.62 -13.88 7.30
CA PHE A 27 -13.84 -13.03 6.14
C PHE A 27 -12.61 -12.19 5.86
N TYR A 28 -12.15 -12.20 4.62
CA TYR A 28 -11.03 -11.40 4.14
C TYR A 28 -11.57 -10.43 3.09
N TYR A 29 -11.70 -9.15 3.44
CA TYR A 29 -12.26 -8.15 2.53
C TYR A 29 -11.20 -7.55 1.59
N TYR A 30 -11.60 -7.22 0.36
CA TYR A 30 -10.72 -6.59 -0.64
C TYR A 30 -11.49 -5.61 -1.56
N PRO A 31 -10.83 -4.63 -2.20
CA PRO A 31 -9.44 -4.22 -1.98
C PRO A 31 -9.28 -3.38 -0.71
N GLY A 32 -8.07 -3.35 -0.14
CA GLY A 32 -7.65 -2.35 0.85
C GLY A 32 -7.49 -0.99 0.16
N TRP A 33 -8.58 -0.27 -0.03
CA TRP A 33 -8.61 0.95 -0.85
C TRP A 33 -7.78 2.11 -0.28
N TRP A 34 -7.49 2.08 1.03
CA TRP A 34 -6.62 3.04 1.70
C TRP A 34 -5.14 2.85 1.32
N GLU A 35 -4.73 1.63 0.97
CA GLU A 35 -3.36 1.27 0.64
C GLU A 35 -3.31 0.40 -0.63
N PRO A 36 -3.48 0.99 -1.82
CA PRO A 36 -3.40 0.24 -3.08
C PRO A 36 -1.98 -0.27 -3.38
N SER A 37 -0.97 0.34 -2.76
CA SER A 37 0.44 -0.06 -2.73
C SER A 37 1.09 0.66 -1.56
N THR A 38 2.06 0.01 -0.92
CA THR A 38 2.84 0.58 0.18
C THR A 38 4.28 0.79 -0.31
N THR A 39 4.79 2.01 -0.14
CA THR A 39 6.22 2.32 -0.35
C THR A 39 6.88 2.41 1.02
N PHE A 40 8.08 1.83 1.14
CA PHE A 40 8.86 1.92 2.36
C PHE A 40 9.94 2.99 2.22
N ASP A 41 10.11 3.80 3.25
CA ASP A 41 11.14 4.83 3.32
C ASP A 41 12.28 4.41 4.26
N VAL A 42 13.50 4.76 3.88
CA VAL A 42 14.66 4.71 4.78
C VAL A 42 15.02 6.14 5.15
N GLN A 43 14.82 6.48 6.42
CA GLN A 43 15.16 7.80 6.94
C GLN A 43 16.59 7.81 7.47
N VAL A 44 17.37 8.83 7.09
CA VAL A 44 18.76 9.02 7.51
C VAL A 44 18.88 10.38 8.19
N ASN A 45 19.60 10.44 9.31
CA ASN A 45 19.93 11.71 9.93
C ASN A 45 20.76 12.57 8.94
N ILE A 46 20.42 13.86 8.82
CA ILE A 46 20.99 14.73 7.81
C ILE A 46 22.50 14.96 8.02
N ASP A 47 22.96 15.07 9.27
CA ASP A 47 24.38 15.28 9.58
C ASP A 47 25.21 14.05 9.19
N ALA A 48 24.72 12.85 9.57
CA ALA A 48 25.34 11.58 9.21
C ALA A 48 25.33 11.35 7.69
N TRP A 49 24.26 11.77 7.00
CA TRP A 49 24.21 11.74 5.55
C TRP A 49 25.27 12.67 4.97
N ASP A 50 25.36 13.91 5.45
CA ASP A 50 26.26 14.92 4.91
C ASP A 50 27.73 14.55 5.06
N ASP A 51 28.09 13.88 6.16
CA ASP A 51 29.42 13.34 6.43
C ASP A 51 29.84 12.19 5.48
N LEU A 52 28.89 11.55 4.77
CA LEU A 52 29.23 10.47 3.85
C LEU A 52 29.97 11.00 2.60
N PRO A 53 31.08 10.36 2.21
CA PRO A 53 31.65 10.52 0.88
C PRO A 53 30.60 10.30 -0.22
N SER A 54 30.73 11.04 -1.32
CA SER A 54 29.77 10.99 -2.43
C SER A 54 29.50 9.58 -2.95
N HIS A 55 30.52 8.73 -3.03
CA HIS A 55 30.35 7.35 -3.48
C HIS A 55 29.52 6.50 -2.52
N TYR A 56 29.56 6.75 -1.20
CA TYR A 56 28.69 6.05 -0.25
C TYR A 56 27.26 6.57 -0.28
N LYS A 57 27.04 7.86 -0.53
CA LYS A 57 25.69 8.38 -0.81
C LYS A 57 25.06 7.68 -2.01
N GLU A 58 25.82 7.47 -3.07
CA GLU A 58 25.32 6.76 -4.26
C GLU A 58 25.09 5.27 -4.02
N ILE A 59 26.02 4.58 -3.32
CA ILE A 59 25.83 3.18 -2.92
C ILE A 59 24.56 3.02 -2.09
N PHE A 60 24.30 3.94 -1.15
CA PHE A 60 23.10 3.91 -0.33
C PHE A 60 21.82 4.04 -1.17
N LYS A 61 21.76 5.01 -2.09
CA LYS A 61 20.61 5.19 -2.99
C LYS A 61 20.35 3.94 -3.84
N VAL A 62 21.40 3.34 -4.39
CA VAL A 62 21.30 2.11 -5.19
C VAL A 62 20.78 0.96 -4.35
N ALA A 63 21.29 0.78 -3.12
CA ALA A 63 20.83 -0.26 -2.22
C ALA A 63 19.34 -0.09 -1.86
N CYS A 64 18.88 1.13 -1.60
CA CYS A 64 17.46 1.40 -1.36
C CYS A 64 16.60 1.05 -2.58
N HIS A 65 17.03 1.42 -3.79
CA HIS A 65 16.31 1.10 -5.02
C HIS A 65 16.25 -0.42 -5.29
N GLU A 66 17.38 -1.12 -5.13
CA GLU A 66 17.43 -2.57 -5.28
C GLU A 66 16.50 -3.25 -4.26
N ASN A 67 16.59 -2.83 -2.99
CA ASN A 67 15.75 -3.39 -1.93
C ASN A 67 14.26 -3.17 -2.20
N TYR A 68 13.86 -1.99 -2.67
CA TYR A 68 12.48 -1.72 -3.05
C TYR A 68 11.98 -2.71 -4.12
N MET A 69 12.78 -2.93 -5.17
CA MET A 69 12.43 -3.88 -6.24
C MET A 69 12.41 -5.33 -5.75
N SER A 70 13.34 -5.73 -4.88
CA SER A 70 13.35 -7.05 -4.25
C SER A 70 12.11 -7.27 -3.39
N ILE A 71 11.74 -6.31 -2.55
CA ILE A 71 10.53 -6.39 -1.72
C ILE A 71 9.29 -6.56 -2.60
N LEU A 72 9.13 -5.69 -3.61
CA LEU A 72 7.97 -5.75 -4.51
C LEU A 72 7.84 -7.13 -5.19
N THR A 73 8.95 -7.66 -5.71
CA THR A 73 8.95 -8.95 -6.41
C THR A 73 8.74 -10.14 -5.46
N GLU A 74 9.34 -10.10 -4.28
CA GLU A 74 9.20 -11.14 -3.26
C GLU A 74 7.76 -11.21 -2.71
N TYR A 75 7.14 -10.06 -2.42
CA TYR A 75 5.75 -10.02 -1.97
C TYR A 75 4.78 -10.48 -3.05
N ASN A 76 5.02 -10.20 -4.34
CA ASN A 76 4.20 -10.75 -5.42
C ASN A 76 4.19 -12.29 -5.39
N LEU A 77 5.36 -12.93 -5.24
CA LEU A 77 5.46 -14.38 -5.13
C LEU A 77 4.78 -14.88 -3.85
N LYS A 78 5.15 -14.33 -2.69
CA LYS A 78 4.63 -14.78 -1.39
C LYS A 78 3.12 -14.62 -1.26
N ASN A 79 2.57 -13.49 -1.70
CA ASN A 79 1.13 -13.25 -1.69
C ASN A 79 0.39 -14.21 -2.61
N SER A 80 0.93 -14.53 -3.79
CA SER A 80 0.32 -15.52 -4.69
C SER A 80 0.21 -16.92 -4.05
N LEU A 81 1.19 -17.30 -3.24
CA LEU A 81 1.21 -18.58 -2.54
C LEU A 81 0.31 -18.56 -1.31
N ALA A 82 0.36 -17.49 -0.52
CA ALA A 82 -0.43 -17.34 0.69
C ALA A 82 -1.92 -17.21 0.40
N LEU A 83 -2.31 -16.52 -0.69
CA LEU A 83 -3.69 -16.45 -1.13
C LEU A 83 -4.30 -17.85 -1.28
N LYS A 84 -3.61 -18.76 -1.98
CA LYS A 84 -4.06 -20.16 -2.14
C LYS A 84 -4.19 -20.89 -0.80
N LYS A 85 -3.24 -20.68 0.12
CA LYS A 85 -3.29 -21.30 1.47
C LYS A 85 -4.51 -20.81 2.24
N ILE A 86 -4.78 -19.50 2.22
CA ILE A 86 -5.92 -18.87 2.91
C ILE A 86 -7.25 -19.42 2.37
N GLU A 87 -7.37 -19.59 1.05
CA GLU A 87 -8.56 -20.20 0.43
C GLU A 87 -8.75 -21.66 0.89
N GLN A 88 -7.68 -22.45 0.92
CA GLN A 88 -7.72 -23.87 1.31
C GLN A 88 -8.17 -24.10 2.75
N ILE A 89 -7.84 -23.18 3.67
CA ILE A 89 -8.28 -23.25 5.07
C ILE A 89 -9.69 -22.68 5.29
N GLY A 90 -10.38 -22.28 4.21
CA GLY A 90 -11.81 -21.96 4.22
C GLY A 90 -12.17 -20.50 4.51
N VAL A 91 -11.20 -19.60 4.62
CA VAL A 91 -11.44 -18.14 4.73
C VAL A 91 -12.16 -17.65 3.47
N LYS A 92 -13.14 -16.77 3.66
CA LYS A 92 -13.98 -16.25 2.57
C LYS A 92 -13.50 -14.88 2.12
N PHE A 93 -12.92 -14.83 0.93
CA PHE A 93 -12.63 -13.58 0.26
C PHE A 93 -13.93 -12.87 -0.12
N LYS A 94 -14.06 -11.60 0.26
CA LYS A 94 -15.22 -10.77 0.00
C LYS A 94 -14.79 -9.46 -0.62
N ARG A 95 -15.28 -9.19 -1.81
CA ARG A 95 -15.12 -7.85 -2.36
C ARG A 95 -15.99 -6.88 -1.55
N PHE A 96 -15.46 -5.72 -1.18
CA PHE A 96 -16.29 -4.62 -0.70
C PHE A 96 -17.34 -4.27 -1.77
N ASP A 97 -18.55 -3.91 -1.32
CA ASP A 97 -19.61 -3.47 -2.21
C ASP A 97 -19.18 -2.21 -2.96
N THR A 98 -19.60 -2.09 -4.22
CA THR A 98 -19.28 -0.93 -5.05
C THR A 98 -19.70 0.38 -4.38
N ASN A 99 -20.87 0.41 -3.73
CA ASN A 99 -21.34 1.61 -3.02
C ASN A 99 -20.41 2.02 -1.86
N ILE A 100 -19.82 1.05 -1.16
CA ILE A 100 -18.84 1.32 -0.09
C ILE A 100 -17.59 1.94 -0.71
N LEU A 101 -17.08 1.37 -1.80
CA LEU A 101 -15.88 1.89 -2.46
C LEU A 101 -16.10 3.28 -3.08
N THR A 102 -17.23 3.52 -3.74
CA THR A 102 -17.56 4.83 -4.30
C THR A 102 -17.66 5.88 -3.20
N LYS A 103 -18.26 5.55 -2.05
CA LYS A 103 -18.33 6.48 -0.92
C LYS A 103 -16.96 6.71 -0.29
N ALA A 104 -16.14 5.67 -0.16
CA ALA A 104 -14.79 5.78 0.34
C ALA A 104 -13.92 6.67 -0.56
N GLU A 105 -14.01 6.50 -1.88
CA GLU A 105 -13.30 7.34 -2.86
C GLU A 105 -13.69 8.81 -2.72
N SER A 106 -15.00 9.12 -2.74
CA SER A 106 -15.47 10.51 -2.63
C SER A 106 -15.05 11.17 -1.31
N THR A 107 -15.18 10.44 -0.19
CA THR A 107 -14.81 10.96 1.13
C THR A 107 -13.29 11.13 1.28
N THR A 108 -12.49 10.27 0.63
CA THR A 108 -11.03 10.44 0.58
C THR A 108 -10.67 11.70 -0.20
N GLU A 109 -11.29 11.94 -1.35
CA GLU A 109 -11.07 13.15 -2.15
C GLU A 109 -11.45 14.42 -1.37
N GLU A 110 -12.60 14.43 -0.70
CA GLU A 110 -13.04 15.53 0.18
C GLU A 110 -11.99 15.82 1.28
N LEU A 111 -11.46 14.77 1.93
CA LEU A 111 -10.49 14.92 3.02
C LEU A 111 -9.12 15.42 2.52
N LEU A 112 -8.61 14.88 1.42
CA LEU A 112 -7.34 15.31 0.86
C LEU A 112 -7.41 16.76 0.35
N ASN A 113 -8.55 17.15 -0.24
CA ASN A 113 -8.79 18.55 -0.62
C ASN A 113 -8.89 19.48 0.59
N LEU A 114 -9.49 19.02 1.71
CA LEU A 114 -9.50 19.78 2.96
C LEU A 114 -8.08 20.04 3.46
N TYR A 115 -7.21 19.02 3.47
CA TYR A 115 -5.81 19.17 3.89
C TYR A 115 -5.02 20.07 2.94
N ALA A 116 -5.19 19.94 1.64
CA ALA A 116 -4.56 20.83 0.65
C ALA A 116 -5.01 22.30 0.79
N ASN A 117 -6.22 22.57 1.29
CA ASN A 117 -6.65 23.94 1.55
C ASN A 117 -6.08 24.51 2.86
N GLN A 118 -5.58 23.67 3.76
CA GLN A 118 -5.06 24.06 5.06
C GLN A 118 -3.54 24.14 5.10
N ASP A 119 -2.85 23.38 4.25
CA ASP A 119 -1.40 23.26 4.23
C ASP A 119 -0.86 23.41 2.80
N LYS A 120 -0.02 24.43 2.61
CA LYS A 120 0.58 24.74 1.31
C LYS A 120 1.57 23.66 0.86
N GLU A 121 2.37 23.12 1.77
CA GLU A 121 3.35 22.07 1.43
C GLU A 121 2.64 20.78 1.02
N PHE A 122 1.59 20.40 1.78
CA PHE A 122 0.74 19.29 1.39
C PHE A 122 0.08 19.52 0.03
N LYS A 123 -0.43 20.73 -0.22
CA LYS A 123 -1.07 21.09 -1.49
C LYS A 123 -0.13 20.91 -2.67
N ASP A 124 1.10 21.43 -2.57
CA ASP A 124 2.09 21.37 -3.64
C ASP A 124 2.40 19.90 -4.01
N ILE A 125 2.62 19.04 -3.01
CA ILE A 125 2.83 17.59 -3.21
C ILE A 125 1.60 16.90 -3.78
N TYR A 126 0.41 17.21 -3.25
CA TYR A 126 -0.84 16.56 -3.64
C TYR A 126 -1.23 16.88 -5.08
N GLU A 127 -1.04 18.12 -5.54
CA GLU A 127 -1.31 18.51 -6.93
C GLU A 127 -0.38 17.79 -7.92
N GLU A 128 0.91 17.67 -7.61
CA GLU A 128 1.85 16.88 -8.41
C GLU A 128 1.46 15.40 -8.45
N TRP A 129 1.09 14.84 -7.30
CA TRP A 129 0.62 13.46 -7.19
C TRP A 129 -0.66 13.22 -8.00
N LEU A 130 -1.64 14.12 -7.95
CA LEU A 130 -2.88 14.02 -8.74
C LEU A 130 -2.58 14.03 -10.24
N ASN A 131 -1.69 14.91 -10.68
CA ASN A 131 -1.26 14.98 -12.07
C ASN A 131 -0.60 13.68 -12.52
N PHE A 132 0.29 13.11 -11.71
CA PHE A 132 0.90 11.81 -12.00
C PHE A 132 -0.13 10.68 -12.01
N LYS A 133 -0.99 10.60 -10.99
CA LYS A 133 -2.06 9.60 -10.84
C LYS A 133 -2.97 9.57 -12.06
N SER A 134 -3.37 10.73 -12.57
CA SER A 134 -4.18 10.85 -13.79
C SER A 134 -3.48 10.24 -15.01
N ARG A 135 -2.22 10.62 -15.24
CA ARG A 135 -1.42 10.10 -16.38
C ARG A 135 -1.20 8.60 -16.30
N ILE A 136 -0.83 8.08 -15.12
CA ILE A 136 -0.53 6.65 -14.98
C ILE A 136 -1.80 5.80 -15.06
N ARG A 137 -2.94 6.27 -14.52
CA ARG A 137 -4.22 5.57 -14.65
C ARG A 137 -4.64 5.45 -16.12
N ALA A 138 -4.55 6.54 -16.88
CA ALA A 138 -4.86 6.52 -18.31
C ALA A 138 -4.01 5.48 -19.06
N TRP A 139 -2.72 5.37 -18.75
CA TRP A 139 -1.86 4.32 -19.30
C TRP A 139 -2.27 2.91 -18.83
N SER A 140 -2.50 2.73 -17.53
CA SER A 140 -2.88 1.43 -16.96
C SER A 140 -4.20 0.92 -17.52
N ASP A 141 -5.18 1.79 -17.74
CA ASP A 141 -6.50 1.43 -18.25
C ASP A 141 -6.44 0.88 -19.68
N LEU A 142 -5.51 1.37 -20.51
CA LEU A 142 -5.28 0.82 -21.86
C LEU A 142 -4.76 -0.64 -21.84
N ASN A 143 -4.13 -1.05 -20.74
CA ASN A 143 -3.48 -2.37 -20.62
C ASN A 143 -4.33 -3.38 -19.82
N LYS A 144 -5.52 -2.97 -19.33
CA LYS A 144 -6.43 -3.90 -18.65
C LYS A 144 -7.10 -4.80 -19.69
N LEU A 145 -6.94 -6.12 -19.53
CA LEU A 145 -7.74 -7.09 -20.27
C LEU A 145 -9.21 -6.94 -19.85
N GLN A 146 -10.10 -6.83 -20.83
CA GLN A 146 -11.56 -6.77 -20.64
C GLN A 146 -12.10 -8.09 -20.08
#